data_AF-A0A7C8AFN0-F1
#
_entry.id   AF-A0A7C8AFN0-F1
#
_cell.length_a   1.000
_cell.length_b   1.000
_cell.length_c   1.000
_cell.angle_alpha   90.00
_cell.angle_beta   90.00
_cell.angle_gamma   90.00
#
_symmetry.space_group_name_H-M   'P 1'
#
loop_
_entity.id
_entity.type
_entity.pdbx_description
1 polymer ?
#
loop_
_entity_poly.entity_id
_entity_poly.type
_entity_poly.pdbx_seq_one_letter_code
_entity_poly.pdbx_strand_id
1 'polypeptide(L)'
;MKLESYFTTLGSLEEQKRLDIISNNIANANSPGFKKDSVHFSDVLGEVSYTSMSQGPIHETGNKLDIALSGDGFLSVNTAQGNLYTRAGNLTLNSAKQLVTQDG
;
A
#
# COMPACT_ATOMS: atom_id res chain seq x y z
N MET A 1 -19.12 18.09 -31.03
CA MET A 1 -19.22 18.51 -29.61
C MET A 1 -19.25 17.36 -28.60
N LYS A 2 -19.41 16.07 -28.99
CA LYS A 2 -19.48 14.92 -28.04
C LYS A 2 -18.12 14.29 -27.70
N LEU A 3 -17.11 14.36 -28.57
CA LEU A 3 -15.79 13.78 -28.31
C LEU A 3 -14.92 14.64 -27.38
N GLU A 4 -14.96 15.97 -27.48
CA GLU A 4 -14.12 16.83 -26.63
C GLU A 4 -14.51 16.74 -25.16
N SER A 5 -15.83 16.67 -24.87
CA SER A 5 -16.34 16.41 -23.53
C SER A 5 -15.83 15.08 -22.96
N TYR A 6 -15.68 14.04 -23.79
CA TYR A 6 -15.22 12.73 -23.35
C TYR A 6 -13.73 12.76 -22.96
N PHE A 7 -12.89 13.48 -23.72
CA PHE A 7 -11.47 13.64 -23.38
C PHE A 7 -11.25 14.51 -22.14
N THR A 8 -12.04 15.57 -21.96
CA THR A 8 -11.97 16.39 -20.73
C THR A 8 -12.43 15.58 -19.51
N THR A 9 -13.51 14.80 -19.64
CA THR A 9 -13.99 13.92 -18.56
C THR A 9 -12.97 12.83 -18.23
N LEU A 10 -12.35 12.21 -19.23
CA LEU A 10 -11.28 11.24 -19.01
C LEU A 10 -10.06 11.88 -18.33
N GLY A 11 -9.60 13.04 -18.80
CA GLY A 11 -8.51 13.77 -18.16
C GLY A 11 -8.80 14.12 -16.69
N SER A 12 -10.03 14.55 -16.40
CA SER A 12 -10.46 14.83 -15.02
C SER A 12 -10.55 13.58 -14.14
N LEU A 13 -10.91 12.43 -14.71
CA LEU A 13 -10.97 11.16 -13.99
C LEU A 13 -9.58 10.63 -13.65
N GLU A 14 -8.62 10.75 -14.57
CA GLU A 14 -7.22 10.40 -14.32
C GLU A 14 -6.58 11.33 -13.28
N GLU A 15 -6.92 12.61 -13.30
CA GLU A 15 -6.48 13.56 -12.28
C GLU A 15 -7.13 13.25 -10.92
N GLN A 16 -8.39 12.84 -10.89
CA GLN A 16 -9.04 12.35 -9.67
C GLN A 16 -8.35 11.09 -9.13
N LYS A 17 -8.08 10.09 -9.97
CA LYS A 17 -7.31 8.89 -9.58
C LYS A 17 -5.93 9.25 -9.05
N ARG A 18 -5.25 10.22 -9.66
CA ARG A 18 -3.94 10.72 -9.19
C ARG A 18 -4.05 11.30 -7.79
N LEU A 19 -5.07 12.12 -7.53
CA LEU A 19 -5.32 12.70 -6.21
C LEU A 19 -5.69 11.65 -5.18
N ASP A 20 -6.49 10.65 -5.55
CA ASP A 20 -6.88 9.54 -4.67
C ASP A 20 -5.66 8.72 -4.25
N ILE A 21 -4.75 8.46 -5.19
CA ILE A 21 -3.54 7.66 -4.94
C ILE A 21 -2.51 8.46 -4.16
N ILE A 22 -2.36 9.75 -4.45
CA ILE A 22 -1.53 10.64 -3.62
C ILE A 22 -2.10 10.71 -2.19
N SER A 23 -3.41 10.86 -2.05
CA SER A 23 -4.08 10.90 -0.74
C SER A 23 -3.88 9.60 0.03
N ASN A 24 -4.08 8.45 -0.60
CA ASN A 24 -3.82 7.14 0.00
C ASN A 24 -2.34 6.95 0.37
N ASN A 25 -1.43 7.40 -0.50
CA ASN A 25 0.00 7.34 -0.22
C ASN A 25 0.40 8.21 0.96
N ILE A 26 -0.14 9.42 1.07
CA ILE A 26 0.14 10.35 2.17
C ILE A 26 -0.47 9.85 3.47
N ALA A 27 -1.71 9.35 3.44
CA ALA A 27 -2.41 8.83 4.59
C ALA A 27 -1.69 7.62 5.20
N ASN A 28 -1.16 6.74 4.33
CA ASN A 28 -0.48 5.52 4.75
C ASN A 28 1.05 5.63 4.74
N ALA A 29 1.63 6.80 4.41
CA ALA A 29 3.08 7.02 4.37
C ALA A 29 3.76 6.72 5.72
N ASN A 30 3.04 6.91 6.83
CA ASN A 30 3.52 6.66 8.18
C ASN A 30 3.19 5.25 8.69
N SER A 31 2.55 4.41 7.89
CA SER A 31 2.22 3.03 8.28
C SER A 31 3.44 2.11 8.06
N PRO A 32 3.93 1.41 9.09
CA PRO A 32 5.07 0.50 8.95
C PRO A 32 4.82 -0.57 7.89
N GLY A 33 5.63 -0.57 6.83
CA GLY A 33 5.54 -1.57 5.74
C GLY A 33 4.65 -1.18 4.56
N PHE A 34 4.12 0.05 4.54
CA PHE A 34 3.35 0.57 3.40
C PHE A 34 4.19 0.70 2.12
N LYS A 35 3.63 0.24 0.99
CA LYS A 35 4.24 0.37 -0.34
C LYS A 35 3.52 1.46 -1.11
N LYS A 36 4.30 2.40 -1.65
CA LYS A 36 3.75 3.52 -2.41
C LYS A 36 3.15 3.02 -3.73
N ASP A 37 1.86 3.30 -3.94
CA ASP A 37 1.25 3.11 -5.25
C ASP A 37 1.74 4.22 -6.19
N SER A 38 2.39 3.84 -7.28
CA SER A 38 2.92 4.77 -8.27
C SER A 38 2.18 4.56 -9.58
N VAL A 39 1.18 5.39 -9.86
CA VAL A 39 0.48 5.31 -11.15
C VAL A 39 1.27 6.06 -12.21
N HIS A 40 1.57 5.34 -13.29
CA HIS A 40 2.15 5.89 -14.50
C HIS A 40 1.04 6.00 -15.54
N PHE A 41 0.65 7.22 -15.89
CA PHE A 41 -0.36 7.47 -16.91
C PHE A 41 0.29 7.30 -18.29
N SER A 42 -0.02 6.20 -18.98
CA SER A 42 0.39 5.96 -20.36
C SER A 42 -0.74 6.37 -21.30
N ASP A 43 -0.39 7.04 -22.40
CA ASP A 43 -1.32 7.64 -23.35
C ASP A 43 -2.31 6.60 -23.94
N VAL A 44 -3.59 6.76 -23.60
CA VAL A 44 -4.85 6.26 -24.23
C VAL A 44 -4.99 4.76 -24.60
N LEU A 45 -4.08 3.83 -24.28
CA LEU A 45 -4.30 2.39 -24.58
C LEU A 45 -3.98 1.37 -23.47
N GLY A 46 -3.63 1.78 -22.26
CA GLY A 46 -3.43 0.81 -21.20
C GLY A 46 -3.17 1.44 -19.85
N GLU A 47 -4.20 1.49 -19.02
CA GLU A 47 -4.05 1.75 -17.59
C GLU A 47 -3.40 0.52 -16.96
N VAL A 48 -2.07 0.53 -16.84
CA VAL A 48 -1.35 -0.42 -16.00
C VAL A 48 -0.89 0.32 -14.76
N SER A 49 -1.67 0.20 -13.68
CA SER A 49 -1.25 0.64 -12.36
C SER A 49 -0.15 -0.29 -11.87
N TYR A 50 1.07 0.22 -11.72
CA TYR A 50 2.17 -0.50 -11.11
C TYR A 50 2.30 -0.08 -9.64
N THR A 51 1.93 -0.96 -8.71
CA THR A 51 2.34 -0.75 -7.31
C THR A 51 3.86 -0.81 -7.26
N SER A 52 4.52 0.31 -6.94
CA SER A 52 5.97 0.35 -6.85
C SER A 52 6.39 -0.45 -5.63
N MET A 53 7.00 -1.60 -5.86
CA MET A 53 7.45 -2.49 -4.77
C MET A 53 8.68 -1.97 -4.04
N SER A 54 9.23 -0.82 -4.46
CA SER A 54 10.38 -0.14 -3.86
C SER A 54 10.18 0.12 -2.37
N GLN A 55 11.14 -0.31 -1.55
CA GLN A 55 11.14 -0.11 -0.11
C GLN A 55 11.12 1.39 0.23
N GLY A 56 10.09 1.82 0.98
CA GLY A 56 10.05 3.17 1.57
C GLY A 56 11.06 3.32 2.72
N PRO A 57 11.33 4.56 3.17
CA PRO A 57 12.21 4.79 4.31
C PRO A 57 11.72 4.02 5.54
N ILE A 58 12.63 3.32 6.21
CA ILE A 58 12.32 2.62 7.47
C ILE A 58 12.42 3.64 8.60
N HIS A 59 11.31 3.82 9.32
CA HIS A 59 11.25 4.63 10.51
C HIS A 59 11.16 3.72 11.74
N GLU A 60 12.05 3.94 12.71
CA GLU A 60 11.99 3.25 13.99
C GLU A 60 10.86 3.86 14.83
N THR A 61 9.94 3.02 15.29
CA THR A 61 8.75 3.45 16.05
C THR A 61 8.97 3.47 17.57
N GLY A 62 10.07 2.88 18.04
CA GLY A 62 10.37 2.71 19.48
C GLY A 62 9.60 1.57 20.17
N ASN A 63 8.68 0.90 19.46
CA ASN A 63 7.99 -0.28 19.98
C ASN A 63 8.80 -1.55 19.70
N LYS A 64 9.02 -2.36 20.74
CA LYS A 64 9.81 -3.60 20.65
C LYS A 64 9.20 -4.68 19.74
N LEU A 65 7.89 -4.59 19.47
CA LEU A 65 7.16 -5.55 18.65
C LEU A 65 7.02 -5.09 17.20
N ASP A 66 7.48 -3.89 16.87
CA ASP A 66 7.41 -3.38 15.51
C ASP A 66 8.63 -3.86 14.72
N ILE A 67 8.38 -4.51 13.58
CA ILE A 67 9.41 -5.11 12.74
C ILE A 67 9.27 -4.55 11.32
N ALA A 68 10.32 -3.89 10.82
CA ALA A 68 10.38 -3.51 9.41
C ALA A 68 11.25 -4.52 8.63
N LEU A 69 10.73 -5.00 7.49
CA LEU A 69 11.54 -5.77 6.54
C LEU A 69 12.33 -4.81 5.64
N SER A 70 13.64 -5.04 5.53
CA SER A 70 14.52 -4.36 4.56
C SER A 70 14.78 -5.28 3.37
N GLY A 71 14.59 -4.77 2.16
CA GLY A 71 14.70 -5.55 0.92
C GLY A 71 13.44 -6.33 0.56
N ASP A 72 13.57 -7.25 -0.39
CA ASP A 72 12.44 -8.05 -0.89
C ASP A 72 12.02 -9.12 0.11
N GLY A 73 10.71 -9.38 0.21
CA GLY A 73 10.16 -10.39 1.12
C GLY A 73 8.83 -10.00 1.77
N PHE A 74 8.19 -10.98 2.43
CA PHE A 74 6.94 -10.78 3.16
C PHE A 74 6.97 -11.60 4.45
N LEU A 75 6.31 -11.11 5.48
CA LEU A 75 5.98 -11.85 6.69
C LEU A 75 4.82 -12.81 6.36
N SER A 76 4.93 -14.07 6.78
CA SER A 76 3.84 -15.04 6.67
C SER A 76 2.98 -14.98 7.94
N VAL A 77 1.68 -14.72 7.78
CA VAL A 77 0.69 -14.70 8.85
C VAL A 77 -0.20 -15.93 8.71
N ASN A 78 -0.33 -16.71 9.77
CA ASN A 78 -1.22 -17.86 9.77
C ASN A 78 -2.64 -17.41 10.14
N THR A 79 -3.58 -17.58 9.21
CA THR A 79 -5.00 -17.32 9.45
C THR A 79 -5.78 -18.62 9.38
N ALA A 80 -7.03 -18.61 9.87
CA ALA A 80 -7.93 -19.76 9.76
C ALA A 80 -8.19 -20.19 8.30
N GLN A 81 -7.97 -19.29 7.34
CA GLN A 81 -8.16 -19.52 5.90
C GLN A 81 -6.87 -19.95 5.18
N GLY A 82 -5.74 -20.00 5.89
CA GLY A 82 -4.43 -20.33 5.34
C GLY A 82 -3.36 -19.27 5.64
N ASN A 83 -2.20 -19.41 5.02
CA ASN A 83 -1.10 -18.45 5.17
C ASN A 83 -1.34 -17.23 4.27
N LEU A 84 -1.38 -16.05 4.88
CA LEU A 84 -1.37 -14.76 4.20
C LEU A 84 0.02 -14.13 4.27
N TYR A 85 0.30 -13.21 3.36
CA TYR A 85 1.59 -12.52 3.29
C TYR A 85 1.40 -11.02 3.51
N THR A 86 2.16 -10.43 4.43
CA THR A 86 2.09 -9.00 4.74
C THR A 86 3.49 -8.40 4.89
N ARG A 87 3.60 -7.09 4.69
CA ARG A 87 4.78 -6.31 5.14
C ARG A 87 4.46 -5.43 6.34
N ALA A 88 3.21 -5.45 6.82
CA ALA A 88 2.79 -4.72 7.99
C ALA A 88 3.57 -5.22 9.21
N GLY A 89 4.39 -4.32 9.75
CA GLY A 89 5.36 -4.62 10.80
C GLY A 89 4.84 -4.44 12.22
N ASN A 90 3.63 -3.90 12.36
CA ASN A 90 3.00 -3.49 13.61
C ASN A 90 2.33 -4.68 14.31
N LEU A 91 3.15 -5.51 14.96
CA LEU A 91 2.69 -6.70 15.66
C LEU A 91 2.31 -6.38 17.11
N THR A 92 1.37 -7.14 17.65
CA THR A 92 0.98 -7.09 19.06
C THR A 92 0.97 -8.50 19.68
N LEU A 93 0.89 -8.58 21.00
CA LEU A 93 0.76 -9.85 21.72
C LEU A 93 -0.70 -10.08 22.11
N ASN A 94 -1.24 -11.24 21.75
CA ASN A 94 -2.55 -11.68 22.24
C ASN A 94 -2.46 -12.24 23.67
N SER A 95 -3.61 -12.59 24.28
CA SER A 95 -3.66 -13.17 25.64
C SER A 95 -2.95 -14.52 25.76
N ALA A 96 -2.73 -15.22 24.65
CA ALA A 96 -1.97 -16.46 24.58
C ALA A 96 -0.46 -16.23 24.40
N LYS A 97 0.01 -14.97 24.45
CA LYS A 97 1.40 -14.55 24.22
C LYS A 97 1.93 -14.89 22.82
N GLN A 98 1.05 -14.95 21.84
CA GLN A 98 1.41 -15.12 20.43
C GLN A 98 1.49 -13.75 19.75
N LEU A 99 2.42 -13.61 18.81
CA LEU A 99 2.50 -12.42 17.96
C LEU A 99 1.38 -12.46 16.94
N VAL A 100 0.57 -11.40 16.91
CA VAL A 100 -0.55 -11.23 15.99
C VAL A 100 -0.44 -9.89 15.29
N THR A 101 -1.01 -9.78 14.09
CA THR A 101 -1.18 -8.48 13.42
C THR A 101 -2.30 -7.68 14.09
N GLN A 102 -2.52 -6.42 13.70
CA GLN A 102 -3.65 -5.63 14.22
C GLN A 102 -5.03 -6.24 13.90
N ASP A 103 -5.08 -7.13 12.90
CA ASP A 103 -6.31 -7.79 12.47
C ASP A 103 -6.65 -9.04 13.31
N GLY A 104 -5.73 -9.51 14.17
CA GLY A 104 -5.95 -10.62 15.12
C GLY A 104 -5.38 -11.96 14.71
#